data_AF-A0A0P6WQ54-F1
#
_entry.id   AF-A0A0P6WQ54-F1
#
_cell.length_a   1.000
_cell.length_b   1.000
_cell.length_c   1.000
_cell.angle_alpha   90.00
_cell.angle_beta   90.00
_cell.angle_gamma   90.00
#
_symmetry.space_group_name_H-M   'P 1'
#
loop_
_entity.id
_entity.type
_entity.pdbx_description
1 polymer ?
#
loop_
_entity_poly.entity_id
_entity_poly.type
_entity_poly.pdbx_seq_one_letter_code
_entity_poly.pdbx_strand_id
1 'polypeptide(L)'
;MLQEATLKRLEKGLLGAANGLIKIVSRMTAKAPDGNTAILWEIFSRQSNPQGTTYFVGYKPATGEWRCTCPDFQKRGHKTPCKHILLAQVEHQQRVEEAQHG
;
A
#
# COMPACT_ATOMS: atom_id res chain seq x y z
N MET A 1 3.75 13.63 14.11
CA MET A 1 3.90 12.30 14.73
C MET A 1 2.85 11.36 14.15
N LEU A 2 3.24 10.16 13.71
CA LEU A 2 2.28 9.13 13.31
C LEU A 2 1.49 8.66 14.55
N GLN A 3 0.17 8.50 14.42
CA GLN A 3 -0.65 7.94 15.48
C GLN A 3 -0.18 6.52 15.82
N GLU A 4 -0.20 6.14 17.10
CA GLU A 4 0.26 4.82 17.58
C GLU A 4 -0.40 3.65 16.81
N ALA A 5 -1.70 3.78 16.51
CA ALA A 5 -2.43 2.80 15.72
C ALA A 5 -1.90 2.64 14.28
N THR A 6 -1.36 3.70 13.69
CA THR A 6 -0.73 3.66 12.36
C THR A 6 0.64 3.00 12.44
N LEU A 7 1.44 3.28 13.48
CA LEU A 7 2.72 2.60 13.71
C LEU A 7 2.55 1.09 13.87
N LYS A 8 1.59 0.65 14.69
CA LYS A 8 1.26 -0.78 14.85
C LYS A 8 0.84 -1.46 13.54
N ARG A 9 0.15 -0.74 12.65
CA ARG A 9 -0.23 -1.27 11.33
C ARG A 9 0.97 -1.37 10.39
N LEU A 10 1.88 -0.40 10.44
CA LEU A 10 3.12 -0.43 9.67
C LEU A 10 3.98 -1.60 10.13
N GLU A 11 4.22 -1.74 11.44
CA GLU A 11 4.97 -2.84 12.03
C GLU A 11 4.40 -4.20 11.61
N LYS A 12 3.08 -4.39 11.72
CA LYS A 12 2.39 -5.61 11.28
C LYS A 12 2.58 -5.89 9.78
N GLY A 13 2.63 -4.84 8.96
CA GLY A 13 2.91 -4.94 7.53
C GLY A 13 4.35 -5.39 7.26
N LEU A 14 5.33 -4.72 7.88
CA LEU A 14 6.75 -5.00 7.72
C LEU A 14 7.11 -6.40 8.21
N LEU A 15 6.61 -6.82 9.38
CA LEU A 15 6.78 -8.19 9.88
C LEU A 15 6.16 -9.21 8.92
N GLY A 16 4.98 -8.91 8.37
CA GLY A 16 4.35 -9.75 7.35
C GLY A 16 5.21 -9.89 6.10
N ALA A 17 5.83 -8.80 5.63
CA ALA A 17 6.72 -8.82 4.48
C ALA A 17 8.01 -9.60 4.75
N ALA A 18 8.66 -9.36 5.90
CA ALA A 18 9.90 -10.03 6.30
C ALA A 18 9.72 -11.56 6.43
N ASN A 19 8.55 -12.02 6.88
CA ASN A 19 8.22 -13.44 6.98
C ASN A 19 7.63 -14.04 5.67
N GLY A 20 7.64 -13.29 4.56
CA GLY A 20 7.12 -13.74 3.28
C GLY A 20 5.59 -13.93 3.22
N LEU A 21 4.86 -13.46 4.24
CA LEU A 21 3.39 -13.52 4.33
C LEU A 21 2.71 -12.38 3.57
N ILE A 22 3.43 -11.31 3.26
CA ILE A 22 2.99 -10.21 2.41
C ILE A 22 4.04 -9.98 1.33
N LYS A 23 3.60 -9.82 0.08
CA LYS A 23 4.49 -9.52 -1.04
C LYS A 23 3.85 -8.46 -1.91
N ILE A 24 4.61 -7.41 -2.25
CA ILE A 24 4.27 -6.55 -3.38
C ILE A 24 4.63 -7.36 -4.64
N VAL A 25 3.62 -7.76 -5.39
CA VAL A 25 3.75 -8.66 -6.56
C VAL A 25 4.10 -7.85 -7.80
N SER A 26 3.39 -6.75 -8.01
CA SER A 26 3.58 -5.91 -9.18
C SER A 26 3.29 -4.45 -8.84
N ARG A 27 3.85 -3.56 -9.65
CA ARG A 27 3.62 -2.12 -9.61
C ARG A 27 3.45 -1.63 -11.04
N MET A 28 2.43 -0.82 -11.27
CA MET A 28 2.18 -0.22 -12.58
C MET A 28 1.79 1.25 -12.45
N THR A 29 2.08 2.01 -13.49
CA THR A 29 1.66 3.41 -13.63
C THR A 29 0.70 3.50 -14.80
N ALA A 30 -0.48 4.08 -14.58
CA ALA A 30 -1.53 4.18 -15.57
C ALA A 30 -2.20 5.56 -15.53
N LYS A 31 -3.04 5.85 -16.52
CA LYS A 31 -3.93 7.02 -16.51
C LYS A 31 -5.25 6.62 -15.84
N ALA A 32 -5.64 7.38 -14.81
CA ALA A 32 -6.95 7.27 -14.19
C ALA A 32 -8.04 7.88 -15.11
N PRO A 33 -9.33 7.56 -14.90
CA PRO A 33 -10.44 8.09 -15.71
C PRO A 33 -10.54 9.62 -15.71
N ASP A 34 -9.98 10.27 -14.70
CA ASP A 34 -9.90 11.73 -14.57
C ASP A 34 -8.70 12.34 -15.34
N GLY A 35 -7.98 11.53 -16.14
CA GLY A 35 -6.82 11.96 -16.94
C GLY A 35 -5.50 12.06 -16.14
N ASN A 36 -5.56 11.97 -14.81
CA ASN A 36 -4.38 12.04 -13.97
C ASN A 36 -3.60 10.72 -13.96
N THR A 37 -2.31 10.81 -13.67
CA THR A 37 -1.50 9.61 -13.44
C THR A 37 -1.92 8.95 -12.13
N ALA A 38 -2.02 7.62 -12.13
CA ALA A 38 -2.23 6.80 -10.94
C ALA A 38 -1.15 5.71 -10.89
N ILE A 39 -0.74 5.36 -9.67
CA ILE A 39 0.18 4.25 -9.41
C ILE A 39 -0.62 3.16 -8.71
N LEU A 40 -0.50 1.93 -9.18
CA LEU A 40 -1.19 0.77 -8.65
C LEU A 40 -0.17 -0.27 -8.21
N TRP A 41 -0.33 -0.78 -6.99
CA TRP A 41 0.39 -1.93 -6.47
C TRP A 41 -0.57 -3.10 -6.32
N GLU A 42 -0.12 -4.27 -6.76
CA GLU A 42 -0.72 -5.54 -6.45
C GLU A 42 0.01 -6.14 -5.23
N ILE A 43 -0.74 -6.43 -4.17
CA ILE A 43 -0.19 -6.92 -2.91
C ILE A 43 -0.85 -8.24 -2.55
N PHE A 44 -0.07 -9.31 -2.58
CA PHE A 44 -0.49 -10.62 -2.11
C PHE A 44 -0.27 -10.76 -0.60
N SER A 45 -1.26 -11.28 0.13
CA SER A 45 -1.14 -11.52 1.57
C SER A 45 -1.74 -12.86 1.99
N ARG A 46 -0.99 -13.64 2.76
CA ARG A 46 -1.46 -14.84 3.50
C ARG A 46 -1.73 -14.58 4.98
N GLN A 47 -1.56 -13.34 5.44
CA GLN A 47 -1.56 -13.03 6.87
C GLN A 47 -2.92 -13.23 7.55
N SER A 48 -4.01 -13.18 6.80
CA SER A 48 -5.39 -13.34 7.32
C SER A 48 -6.16 -14.46 6.64
N ASN A 49 -5.59 -15.08 5.59
CA ASN A 49 -6.16 -16.19 4.85
C ASN A 49 -5.00 -17.09 4.39
N PRO A 50 -4.91 -18.36 4.84
CA PRO A 50 -3.84 -19.27 4.45
C PRO A 50 -3.73 -19.51 2.93
N GLN A 51 -4.86 -19.45 2.21
CA GLN A 51 -4.88 -19.57 0.74
C GLN A 51 -4.29 -18.35 0.04
N GLY A 52 -4.19 -17.23 0.76
CA GLY A 52 -3.74 -15.95 0.23
C GLY A 52 -4.87 -15.12 -0.36
N THR A 53 -4.65 -13.82 -0.42
CA THR A 53 -5.59 -12.87 -1.01
C THR A 53 -4.80 -11.73 -1.63
N THR A 54 -5.19 -11.34 -2.84
CA THR A 54 -4.61 -10.18 -3.52
C THR A 54 -5.43 -8.93 -3.20
N TYR A 55 -4.73 -7.88 -2.80
CA TYR A 55 -5.28 -6.56 -2.60
C TYR A 55 -4.62 -5.59 -3.57
N PHE A 56 -5.38 -4.60 -4.04
CA PHE A 56 -4.86 -3.54 -4.86
C PHE A 56 -4.76 -2.27 -4.04
N VAL A 57 -3.62 -1.59 -4.15
CA VAL A 57 -3.39 -0.27 -3.56
C VAL A 57 -3.20 0.73 -4.68
N GLY A 58 -3.98 1.81 -4.68
CA GLY A 58 -3.87 2.90 -5.63
C GLY A 58 -3.36 4.17 -4.97
N TYR A 59 -2.52 4.92 -5.67
CA TYR A 59 -2.07 6.26 -5.31
C TYR A 59 -2.30 7.22 -6.48
N LYS A 60 -2.89 8.38 -6.19
CA LYS A 60 -3.02 9.50 -7.12
C LYS A 60 -2.07 10.63 -6.69
N PRO A 61 -0.91 10.82 -7.34
CA PRO A 61 0.03 11.89 -6.99
C PRO A 61 -0.59 13.28 -7.02
N ALA A 62 -1.49 13.54 -7.99
CA ALA A 62 -2.13 14.84 -8.17
C ALA A 62 -2.94 15.30 -6.94
N THR A 63 -3.54 14.36 -6.19
CA THR A 63 -4.37 14.66 -5.01
C THR A 63 -3.76 14.18 -3.70
N GLY A 64 -2.65 13.44 -3.75
CA GLY A 64 -2.09 12.75 -2.59
C GLY A 64 -2.93 11.57 -2.10
N GLU A 65 -3.97 11.17 -2.83
CA GLU A 65 -4.97 10.21 -2.36
C GLU A 65 -4.48 8.76 -2.46
N TRP A 66 -4.63 8.02 -1.35
CA TRP A 66 -4.36 6.58 -1.27
C TRP A 66 -5.65 5.77 -1.09
N ARG A 67 -5.76 4.66 -1.83
CA ARG A 67 -6.89 3.73 -1.75
C ARG A 67 -6.39 2.30 -1.65
N CYS A 68 -7.18 1.44 -1.00
CA CYS A 68 -6.92 0.00 -0.95
C CYS A 68 -8.23 -0.79 -1.04
N THR A 69 -8.19 -1.94 -1.70
CA THR A 69 -9.35 -2.84 -1.81
C THR A 69 -9.57 -3.72 -0.57
N CYS A 70 -8.72 -3.62 0.47
CA CYS A 70 -8.86 -4.51 1.62
C CYS A 70 -10.09 -4.15 2.50
N PRO A 71 -10.82 -5.15 3.03
CA PRO A 71 -12.03 -4.91 3.82
C PRO A 71 -11.80 -4.02 5.05
N ASP A 72 -10.62 -4.16 5.68
CA ASP A 72 -10.22 -3.36 6.84
C ASP A 72 -10.20 -1.85 6.54
N PHE A 73 -9.77 -1.46 5.34
CA PHE A 73 -9.73 -0.05 4.94
C PHE A 73 -11.13 0.50 4.66
N GLN A 74 -11.97 -0.31 4.01
CA GLN A 74 -13.37 0.01 3.73
C GLN A 74 -14.17 0.19 5.04
N LYS A 75 -14.03 -0.74 5.99
CA LYS A 75 -14.68 -0.67 7.31
C LYS A 75 -14.30 0.57 8.12
N ARG A 76 -13.11 1.13 7.90
CA ARG A 76 -12.65 2.38 8.55
C ARG A 76 -13.05 3.65 7.79
N GLY A 77 -13.92 3.54 6.79
CA GLY A 77 -14.43 4.68 6.01
C GLY A 77 -13.34 5.39 5.20
N HIS A 78 -12.29 4.68 4.81
CA HIS A 78 -11.17 5.23 4.02
C HIS A 78 -10.36 6.34 4.70
N LYS A 79 -10.50 6.54 6.02
CA LYS A 79 -9.87 7.64 6.76
C LYS A 79 -8.44 7.37 7.20
N THR A 80 -8.10 6.10 7.44
CA THR A 80 -6.81 5.72 8.02
C THR A 80 -6.13 4.66 7.17
N PRO A 81 -4.82 4.80 6.90
CA PRO A 81 -4.12 3.86 6.04
C PRO A 81 -4.11 2.45 6.67
N CYS A 82 -4.36 1.44 5.84
CA CYS A 82 -4.16 0.05 6.21
C CYS A 82 -2.69 -0.35 6.04
N LYS A 83 -2.30 -1.51 6.57
CA LYS A 83 -0.94 -2.07 6.42
C LYS A 83 -0.48 -2.14 4.96
N HIS A 84 -1.38 -2.41 4.01
CA HIS A 84 -1.05 -2.48 2.57
C HIS A 84 -0.69 -1.11 2.00
N ILE A 85 -1.45 -0.07 2.34
CA ILE A 85 -1.12 1.31 1.96
C ILE A 85 0.23 1.72 2.53
N LEU A 86 0.47 1.42 3.81
CA LEU A 86 1.73 1.75 4.49
C LEU A 86 2.93 1.07 3.82
N LEU A 87 2.81 -0.20 3.43
CA LEU A 87 3.86 -0.90 2.69
C LEU A 87 4.10 -0.29 1.30
N ALA A 88 3.04 0.06 0.57
CA ALA A 88 3.17 0.72 -0.72
C ALA A 88 3.79 2.12 -0.60
N GLN A 89 3.51 2.85 0.48
CA GLN A 89 4.14 4.15 0.77
C GLN A 89 5.65 4.03 1.01
N VAL A 90 6.08 3.03 1.78
CA VAL A 90 7.51 2.76 2.00
C VAL A 90 8.21 2.41 0.68
N GLU A 91 7.64 1.50 -0.10
CA GLU A 91 8.20 1.11 -1.40
C GLU A 91 8.26 2.30 -2.37
N HIS A 92 7.22 3.13 -2.39
CA HIS A 92 7.18 4.32 -3.23
C HIS A 92 8.28 5.31 -2.85
N GLN A 93 8.46 5.57 -1.55
CA GLN A 93 9.46 6.49 -1.04
C GLN A 93 10.88 6.02 -1.38
N GLN A 94 11.19 4.74 -1.15
CA GLN A 94 12.49 4.15 -1.50
C GLN A 94 12.85 4.40 -2.97
N ARG A 95 11.90 4.22 -3.89
CA ARG A 95 12.13 4.46 -5.32
C ARG A 95 12.30 5.93 -5.68
N VAL A 96 11.55 6.82 -5.03
CA VAL A 96 11.68 8.26 -5.27
C VAL A 96 13.07 8.72 -4.82
N GLU A 97 13.54 8.23 -3.67
CA GLU A 97 14.88 8.51 -3.17
C GLU A 97 15.96 7.95 -4.09
N GLU A 98 15.82 6.70 -4.57
CA GLU A 98 16.72 6.11 -5.57
C GLU A 98 16.80 6.93 -6.87
N ALA A 99 15.66 7.42 -7.37
CA ALA A 99 15.61 8.23 -8.58
C ALA A 99 16.19 9.65 -8.43
N GLN A 100 16.35 10.14 -7.19
CA GLN A 100 16.91 11.46 -6.90
C GLN A 100 18.42 11.45 -6.67
N HIS A 101 19.01 10.27 -6.42
CA HIS A 101 20.43 10.10 -6.11
C HIS A 101 21.20 9.28 -7.17
N GLY A 102 20.57 8.94 -8.30
CA GLY A 102 21.19 8.29 -9.46
C GLY A 102 21.23 9.21 -10.67
#